data_AF-A0A954LHV9-F1
#
_entry.id   AF-A0A954LHV9-F1
#
_cell.length_a   1.000
_cell.length_b   1.000
_cell.length_c   1.000
_cell.angle_alpha   90.00
_cell.angle_beta   90.00
_cell.angle_gamma   90.00
#
_symmetry.space_group_name_H-M   'P 1'
#
loop_
_entity.id
_entity.type
_entity.pdbx_description
1 polymer ?
#
loop_
_entity_poly.entity_id
_entity_poly.type
_entity_poly.pdbx_seq_one_letter_code
_entity_poly.pdbx_strand_id
1 'polypeptide(L)' 'MFSSCEDYRVTRRALLGATGATILGLPIRHLLAYAGTAEKKPTAEHVILFWNGGGMTHLDTWDPKPGRPTQGEFSPIDTS' A
#
# COMPACT_ATOMS: atom_id res chain seq x y z
N MET A 1 -10.80 14.84 -12.80
CA MET A 1 -10.67 13.37 -12.87
C MET A 1 -9.20 13.05 -12.60
N PHE A 2 -8.86 12.72 -11.35
CA PHE A 2 -7.47 12.43 -10.98
C PHE A 2 -7.12 11.02 -11.44
N SER A 3 -6.27 10.92 -12.46
CA SER A 3 -5.72 9.65 -12.91
C SER A 3 -4.60 9.27 -11.94
N SER A 4 -4.91 8.37 -11.01
CA SER A 4 -3.92 7.88 -10.04
C SER A 4 -3.15 6.73 -10.67
N CYS A 5 -1.85 6.95 -10.88
CA CYS A 5 -0.80 5.99 -11.23
C CYS A 5 -1.25 4.76 -12.06
N GLU A 6 -1.61 5.00 -13.31
CA GLU A 6 -1.88 3.96 -14.31
C GLU A 6 -0.66 3.04 -14.54
N ASP A 7 0.55 3.50 -14.21
CA ASP A 7 1.81 2.76 -14.38
C ASP A 7 1.87 1.46 -13.57
N TYR A 8 1.14 1.33 -12.46
CA TYR A 8 1.08 0.08 -11.68
C TYR A 8 0.05 -0.93 -12.20
N ARG A 9 -0.80 -0.56 -13.16
CA ARG A 9 -1.83 -1.48 -13.69
C ARG A 9 -1.23 -2.61 -14.51
N VAL A 10 -0.12 -2.36 -15.18
CA VAL A 10 0.59 -3.35 -16.01
C VAL A 10 1.77 -3.94 -15.22
N THR A 11 1.48 -4.95 -14.39
CA THR A 11 2.53 -5.71 -13.69
C THR A 11 2.96 -6.93 -14.49
N ARG A 12 4.19 -7.43 -14.27
CA ARG A 12 4.68 -8.70 -14.88
C ARG A 12 3.72 -9.87 -14.63
N ARG A 13 3.11 -9.93 -13.44
CA ARG A 13 2.12 -10.94 -13.07
C ARG A 13 0.82 -10.80 -13.88
N ALA A 14 0.33 -9.59 -14.06
CA ALA A 14 -0.86 -9.34 -14.87
C ALA A 14 -0.63 -9.76 -16.33
N LEU A 15 0.55 -9.47 -16.87
CA LEU A 15 0.93 -9.88 -18.24
C LEU A 15 0.99 -11.41 -18.37
N LEU A 16 1.66 -12.11 -17.46
CA LEU A 16 1.74 -13.58 -17.46
C LEU A 16 0.36 -14.24 -17.29
N GLY A 17 -0.50 -13.66 -16.44
CA GLY A 17 -1.87 -14.13 -16.25
C GLY A 17 -2.71 -13.98 -17.51
N ALA A 18 -2.62 -12.83 -18.18
CA ALA A 18 -3.35 -12.57 -19.42
C ALA A 18 -2.88 -13.47 -20.57
N THR A 19 -1.57 -13.65 -20.75
CA THR A 19 -1.02 -14.52 -21.80
C THR A 19 -1.31 -15.99 -21.53
N GLY A 20 -1.17 -16.47 -20.28
CA GLY A 20 -1.53 -17.83 -19.90
C GLY A 20 -3.02 -18.12 -20.12
N ALA A 21 -3.89 -17.19 -19.74
CA ALA A 21 -5.33 -17.31 -19.97
C ALA A 21 -5.68 -17.37 -21.47
N THR A 22 -4.99 -16.60 -22.30
CA THR A 22 -5.14 -16.63 -23.77
C THR A 22 -4.80 -18.00 -24.33
N ILE A 23 -3.66 -18.57 -23.92
CA ILE A 23 -3.16 -19.88 -24.38
C ILE A 23 -4.13 -21.00 -23.97
N LEU A 24 -4.73 -20.89 -22.77
CA LEU A 24 -5.69 -21.86 -22.26
C LEU A 24 -7.12 -21.67 -22.81
N GLY A 25 -7.31 -20.78 -23.80
CA GLY A 25 -8.61 -20.55 -24.44
C GLY A 25 -9.61 -19.76 -23.60
N LEU A 26 -9.17 -19.14 -22.49
CA LEU A 26 -10.03 -18.24 -21.73
C LEU A 26 -10.18 -16.93 -22.52
N PRO A 27 -11.41 -16.46 -22.75
CA PRO A 27 -11.64 -15.25 -23.51
C PRO A 27 -11.13 -14.02 -22.73
N ILE A 28 -9.97 -13.51 -23.12
CA ILE A 28 -9.28 -12.35 -22.52
C ILE A 28 -10.24 -11.16 -22.29
N ARG A 29 -11.19 -10.95 -23.22
CA ARG A 29 -12.22 -9.90 -23.12
C ARG A 29 -13.02 -9.96 -21.82
N HIS A 30 -13.32 -11.16 -21.31
CA HIS A 30 -14.03 -11.33 -20.03
C HIS A 30 -13.11 -11.06 -18.85
N LEU A 31 -11.82 -11.42 -18.94
CA LEU A 31 -10.85 -11.14 -17.89
C LEU A 31 -10.53 -9.63 -17.78
N LEU A 32 -10.41 -8.94 -18.92
CA LEU A 32 -10.25 -7.48 -18.96
C LEU A 32 -11.48 -6.75 -18.41
N ALA A 33 -12.69 -7.26 -18.70
CA ALA A 33 -13.93 -6.71 -18.15
C ALA A 33 -14.01 -6.86 -16.62
N TYR A 34 -13.48 -7.97 -16.07
CA TYR A 34 -13.41 -8.20 -14.61
C TYR A 34 -12.24 -7.47 -13.92
N ALA A 35 -11.21 -7.05 -14.66
CA ALA A 35 -10.04 -6.39 -14.09
C ALA A 35 -10.35 -5.03 -13.42
N GLY A 36 -11.52 -4.44 -13.69
CA GLY A 36 -12.01 -3.22 -13.04
C GLY A 36 -13.11 -3.44 -11.99
N THR A 37 -13.65 -4.66 -11.83
CA THR A 37 -14.78 -4.92 -10.92
C THR A 37 -14.35 -5.27 -9.50
N ALA A 38 -13.07 -5.60 -9.31
CA ALA A 38 -12.49 -5.91 -8.00
C ALA A 38 -11.94 -4.68 -7.26
N GLU A 39 -11.99 -3.50 -7.88
CA GLU A 39 -11.59 -2.26 -7.21
C GLU A 39 -12.64 -1.91 -6.15
N LYS A 40 -12.33 -2.20 -4.89
CA LYS A 40 -13.08 -1.64 -3.76
C LYS A 40 -13.02 -0.12 -3.89
N LYS A 41 -14.18 0.53 -3.90
CA LYS A 41 -14.25 1.99 -3.84
C LYS A 41 -13.40 2.48 -2.66
N PRO A 42 -12.44 3.40 -2.86
CA PRO A 42 -11.72 4.01 -1.76
C PRO A 42 -12.74 4.61 -0.79
N THR A 43 -12.70 4.22 0.48
CA THR A 43 -13.62 4.73 1.51
C THR A 43 -13.07 5.96 2.22
N ALA A 44 -11.78 6.24 2.06
CA ALA A 44 -11.13 7.39 2.68
C ALA A 44 -11.38 8.66 1.86
N GLU A 45 -11.88 9.70 2.51
CA GLU A 45 -12.08 11.03 1.89
C GLU A 45 -10.77 11.82 1.79
N HIS A 46 -9.88 11.65 2.77
CA HIS A 46 -8.60 12.33 2.85
C HIS A 46 -7.49 11.34 3.22
N VAL A 47 -6.33 11.50 2.60
CA VAL A 47 -5.13 10.70 2.86
C VAL A 47 -3.98 11.66 3.10
N ILE A 48 -3.28 11.49 4.23
CA ILE A 48 -2.05 12.20 4.54
C ILE A 48 -0.91 11.21 4.43
N LEU A 49 0.02 11.45 3.50
CA LEU A 49 1.21 10.64 3.30
C LEU A 49 2.41 11.32 3.96
N PHE A 50 2.99 10.66 4.97
CA PHE A 50 4.29 11.03 5.52
C PHE A 50 5.38 10.19 4.87
N TRP A 51 6.11 10.79 3.93
CA TRP A 51 7.24 10.13 3.27
C TRP A 51 8.51 10.28 4.11
N ASN A 52 8.79 9.28 4.92
CA ASN A 52 9.96 9.27 5.81
C ASN A 52 11.09 8.46 5.17
N GLY A 53 11.71 9.03 4.13
CA GLY A 53 12.81 8.40 3.40
C GLY A 53 14.02 8.14 4.31
N GLY A 54 14.11 6.92 4.85
CA GLY A 54 15.12 6.53 5.84
C GLY A 54 14.56 6.19 7.23
N GLY A 55 13.25 6.29 7.44
CA GLY A 55 12.58 6.05 8.72
C GLY A 55 12.33 7.34 9.51
N MET A 56 11.49 7.26 10.54
CA MET A 56 11.24 8.36 11.47
C MET A 56 12.27 8.33 12.59
N THR A 57 12.70 9.50 13.07
CA THR A 57 13.48 9.55 14.31
C THR A 57 12.58 9.32 15.52
N HIS A 58 13.20 9.03 16.66
CA HIS A 58 12.49 8.92 17.94
C HIS A 58 11.89 10.27 18.38
N LEU A 59 12.37 11.40 17.86
CA LEU A 59 11.77 12.72 18.13
C LEU A 59 10.49 12.94 17.33
N ASP A 60 10.39 12.31 16.15
CA ASP A 60 9.22 12.42 15.28
C ASP A 60 8.08 11.47 15.70
N THR A 61 8.33 10.58 16.66
CA THR A 61 7.39 9.55 17.12
C THR A 61 7.25 9.56 18.63
N TRP A 62 6.03 9.56 19.14
CA TRP A 62 5.78 9.36 20.58
C TRP A 62 5.87 7.87 20.98
N ASP A 63 6.89 7.13 20.54
CA ASP A 63 7.14 5.72 20.93
C ASP A 63 8.31 5.63 21.92
N PRO A 64 8.08 5.61 23.24
CA PRO A 64 9.14 5.66 24.26
C PRO A 64 10.05 4.42 24.33
N LYS A 65 9.68 3.32 23.65
CA LYS A 65 10.52 2.11 23.50
C LYS A 65 11.20 1.58 24.79
N PRO A 66 10.45 1.23 25.85
CA PRO A 66 11.04 0.79 27.11
C PRO A 66 11.92 -0.46 26.96
N GLY A 67 13.10 -0.45 27.60
CA GLY A 67 14.00 -1.60 27.68
C GLY A 67 14.83 -1.86 26.43
N ARG A 68 14.93 -0.89 25.50
CA ARG A 68 15.77 -1.02 24.30
C ARG A 68 16.96 -0.05 24.37
N PRO A 69 18.11 -0.37 23.73
CA PRO A 69 19.23 0.56 23.64
C PRO A 69 18.89 1.89 22.96
N THR A 70 17.83 1.93 22.15
CA THR A 70 17.33 3.12 21.46
C THR A 70 16.26 3.88 22.24
N GLN A 71 16.01 3.51 23.50
CA GLN A 71 15.11 4.23 24.39
C GLN A 71 15.62 5.67 24.59
N GLY A 72 14.74 6.65 24.43
CA GLY A 72 15.06 8.04 24.74
C GLY A 72 15.28 8.27 26.24
N GLU A 73 15.67 9.49 26.62
CA GLU A 73 16.01 9.81 28.03
C GLU A 73 14.80 9.78 28.97
N PHE A 74 13.58 9.82 28.42
CA PHE A 74 12.35 9.93 29.19
C PHE A 74 11.60 8.61 29.25
N SER A 75 10.97 8.34 30.41
CA SER A 75 10.05 7.22 30.58
C SER A 75 8.62 7.63 30.24
N PRO A 76 7.78 6.72 29.71
CA PRO A 76 6.36 6.98 29.57
C PRO A 76 5.75 7.32 30.94
N ILE A 77 4.83 8.30 30.95
CA ILE A 77 4.00 8.57 32.12
C ILE A 77 2.84 7.59 32.17
N ASP A 78 2.28 7.38 33.36
CA ASP A 78 1.12 6.50 33.53
C ASP A 78 -0.11 7.16 32.89
N THR A 79 -0.63 6.56 31.82
CA THR A 79 -1.85 7.02 31.15
C THR A 79 -3.01 6.11 31.52
N SER A 80 -4.11 6.71 31.95
CA SER A 80 -5.35 6.11 32.47
C SER A 80 -6.00 5.01 31.64
#